data_AF-A0A7J6R776-F1
#
_entry.id   AF-A0A7J6R776-F1
#
_cell.length_a   1.000
_cell.length_b   1.000
_cell.length_c   1.000
_cell.angle_alpha   90.00
_cell.angle_beta   90.00
_cell.angle_gamma   90.00
#
_symmetry.space_group_name_H-M   'P 1'
#
loop_
_entity.id
_entity.type
_entity.pdbx_description
1 polymer ?
#
loop_
_entity_poly.entity_id
_entity_poly.type
_entity_poly.pdbx_seq_one_letter_code
_entity_poly.pdbx_strand_id
1 'polypeptide(L)'
;MSWSRVLEVTSSRCSADPVSGQGSLVAVFSFSGMFMLYQWRSSANRPSRDSLKAQKDYVKHEFDDRLKRIQLQLAERGLNTAVYWENHDVRRDVSIVPTSAVTGEGVPDLLYLIVKLTQTLMAKKITKQPDLFQCTVLEVKNIEGLGTTIDVILVNGQIKDTDQICVCTLGGPVITTIRALLTPPPAKEIRVKSEYVHHK
;
A
#
# COMPACT_ATOMS: atom_id res chain seq x y z
N MET A 1 -0.72 10.94 2.46
CA MET A 1 -1.02 10.44 1.10
C MET A 1 -2.52 10.66 0.89
N SER A 2 -2.86 11.75 0.20
CA SER A 2 -4.24 12.07 -0.15
C SER A 2 -4.60 11.32 -1.42
N TRP A 3 -5.62 10.48 -1.34
CA TRP A 3 -6.16 9.75 -2.49
C TRP A 3 -7.24 10.62 -3.13
N SER A 4 -6.86 11.43 -4.12
CA SER A 4 -7.80 12.32 -4.80
C SER A 4 -8.21 11.70 -6.13
N ARG A 5 -9.51 11.61 -6.42
CA ARG A 5 -10.06 11.20 -7.72
C ARG A 5 -10.73 12.40 -8.40
N VAL A 6 -10.68 12.42 -9.73
CA VAL A 6 -11.70 12.82 -10.73
C VAL A 6 -11.15 13.72 -11.85
N LEU A 7 -11.32 13.26 -13.10
CA LEU A 7 -11.25 14.05 -14.33
C LEU A 7 -12.33 13.55 -15.30
N GLU A 8 -13.06 14.46 -15.93
CA GLU A 8 -13.93 14.20 -17.08
C GLU A 8 -13.29 14.86 -18.30
N VAL A 9 -13.24 14.14 -19.42
CA VAL A 9 -12.20 14.36 -20.45
C VAL A 9 -12.80 14.25 -21.87
N THR A 10 -12.96 15.38 -22.58
CA THR A 10 -13.43 15.53 -23.99
C THR A 10 -12.33 16.05 -24.94
N SER A 11 -12.06 15.32 -26.04
CA SER A 11 -10.76 15.07 -26.74
C SER A 11 -9.91 16.19 -27.38
N SER A 12 -8.55 16.06 -27.36
CA SER A 12 -7.54 16.60 -28.34
C SER A 12 -6.03 16.31 -28.00
N ARG A 13 -5.23 15.92 -29.03
CA ARG A 13 -3.99 15.07 -29.05
C ARG A 13 -2.62 15.62 -28.49
N CYS A 14 -1.68 14.70 -28.14
CA CYS A 14 -0.33 14.81 -27.50
C CYS A 14 0.24 13.39 -27.12
N SER A 15 1.56 13.20 -27.13
CA SER A 15 2.26 11.89 -27.02
C SER A 15 3.08 11.76 -25.73
N ALA A 16 3.25 10.55 -25.18
CA ALA A 16 4.04 10.29 -23.96
C ALA A 16 5.14 9.22 -24.17
N ASP A 17 6.36 9.52 -23.71
CA ASP A 17 7.53 8.62 -23.68
C ASP A 17 7.62 7.80 -22.37
N PRO A 18 8.19 6.58 -22.36
CA PRO A 18 8.28 5.75 -21.17
C PRO A 18 9.62 5.91 -20.41
N VAL A 19 9.56 6.14 -19.09
CA VAL A 19 10.75 6.16 -18.21
C VAL A 19 10.99 4.78 -17.60
N SER A 20 12.15 4.21 -17.93
CA SER A 20 12.71 2.97 -17.38
C SER A 20 13.32 3.18 -15.99
N GLY A 21 12.95 2.35 -15.02
CA GLY A 21 13.65 2.27 -13.73
C GLY A 21 13.07 1.18 -12.83
N GLN A 22 13.69 0.00 -12.80
CA GLN A 22 13.40 -1.04 -11.82
C GLN A 22 13.75 -0.51 -10.42
N GLY A 23 12.75 0.03 -9.72
CA GLY A 23 12.90 0.42 -8.33
C GLY A 23 12.99 -0.82 -7.44
N SER A 24 14.07 -0.93 -6.67
CA SER A 24 14.18 -1.89 -5.57
C SER A 24 13.02 -1.66 -4.58
N LEU A 25 11.99 -2.49 -4.67
CA LEU A 25 10.81 -2.48 -3.81
C LEU A 25 11.16 -3.19 -2.50
N VAL A 26 10.96 -2.48 -1.40
CA VAL A 26 11.06 -3.08 -0.06
C VAL A 26 9.76 -3.82 0.19
N ALA A 27 9.80 -5.15 0.14
CA ALA A 27 8.65 -5.99 0.40
C ALA A 27 8.57 -6.37 1.89
N VAL A 28 7.35 -6.39 2.43
CA VAL A 28 7.04 -6.96 3.74
C VAL A 28 5.98 -8.02 3.51
N PHE A 29 6.21 -9.24 4.00
CA PHE A 29 5.21 -10.29 3.96
C PHE A 29 4.53 -10.43 5.32
N SER A 30 3.21 -10.37 5.31
CA SER A 30 2.34 -10.65 6.46
C SER A 30 1.67 -12.01 6.22
N PHE A 31 1.77 -12.90 7.20
CA PHE A 31 1.18 -14.24 7.12
C PHE A 31 0.03 -14.38 8.11
N SER A 32 -1.20 -14.20 7.63
CA SER A 32 -2.44 -14.25 8.42
C SER A 32 -2.76 -15.65 8.99
N GLY A 33 -2.25 -16.72 8.37
CA GLY A 33 -2.55 -18.11 8.76
C GLY A 33 -1.67 -18.70 9.86
N MET A 34 -0.62 -17.99 10.29
CA MET A 34 0.39 -18.56 11.19
C MET A 34 -0.10 -18.74 12.63
N PHE A 35 -1.20 -18.07 13.00
CA PHE A 35 -1.84 -18.15 14.32
C PHE A 35 -2.94 -19.22 14.42
N MET A 36 -3.28 -19.89 13.32
CA MET A 36 -4.17 -21.06 13.31
C MET A 36 -3.38 -22.31 13.76
N LEU A 37 -2.82 -22.23 14.96
CA LEU A 37 -2.04 -23.28 15.63
C LEU A 37 -2.91 -23.94 16.69
N TYR A 38 -2.80 -25.25 16.82
CA TYR A 38 -3.57 -25.98 17.82
C TYR A 38 -3.14 -25.52 19.22
N GLN A 39 -4.11 -25.17 20.07
CA GLN A 39 -3.88 -24.64 21.43
C GLN A 39 -3.13 -23.30 21.49
N TRP A 40 -3.16 -22.51 20.42
CA TRP A 40 -2.70 -21.11 20.48
C TRP A 40 -3.55 -20.30 21.47
N ARG A 41 -2.88 -19.62 22.40
CA ARG A 41 -3.51 -18.68 23.33
C ARG A 41 -3.58 -17.29 22.70
N SER A 42 -4.72 -16.96 22.13
CA SER A 42 -4.97 -15.66 21.50
C SER A 42 -4.96 -14.51 22.51
N SER A 43 -4.20 -13.45 22.23
CA SER A 43 -4.21 -12.18 22.95
C SER A 43 -4.60 -11.06 21.99
N ALA A 44 -5.73 -10.37 22.20
CA ALA A 44 -6.18 -9.35 21.26
C ALA A 44 -5.19 -8.18 21.11
N ASN A 45 -4.93 -7.73 19.88
CA ASN A 45 -4.14 -6.54 19.52
C ASN A 45 -2.72 -6.48 20.11
N ARG A 46 -2.11 -7.63 20.42
CA ARG A 46 -0.78 -7.69 21.04
C ARG A 46 0.35 -7.78 20.00
N PRO A 47 1.56 -7.27 20.29
CA PRO A 47 2.75 -7.53 19.48
C PRO A 47 2.98 -9.04 19.31
N SER A 48 3.32 -9.45 18.09
CA SER A 48 3.51 -10.85 17.72
C SER A 48 4.61 -11.53 18.54
N ARG A 49 5.70 -10.80 18.84
CA ARG A 49 6.81 -11.30 19.64
C ARG A 49 6.39 -11.61 21.08
N ASP A 50 5.53 -10.80 21.66
CA ASP A 50 5.05 -11.01 23.03
C ASP A 50 3.97 -12.09 23.10
N SER A 51 3.09 -12.14 22.09
CA SER A 51 2.14 -13.25 21.94
C SER A 51 2.83 -14.59 21.80
N LEU A 52 3.94 -14.67 21.04
CA LEU A 52 4.73 -15.90 20.87
C LEU A 52 5.42 -16.32 22.18
N LYS A 53 5.99 -15.37 22.94
CA LYS A 53 6.61 -15.66 24.25
C LYS A 53 5.63 -16.26 25.26
N ALA A 54 4.38 -15.81 25.23
CA ALA A 54 3.31 -16.28 26.13
C ALA A 54 2.80 -17.69 25.82
N GLN A 55 3.18 -18.27 24.67
CA GLN A 55 2.76 -19.62 24.29
C GLN A 55 3.54 -20.71 25.04
N LYS A 56 2.95 -21.90 25.05
CA LYS A 56 3.61 -23.13 25.51
C LYS A 56 4.67 -23.57 24.48
N ASP A 57 5.68 -24.31 24.93
CA ASP A 57 6.84 -24.61 24.09
C ASP A 57 6.50 -25.47 22.86
N TYR A 58 5.55 -26.42 22.98
CA TYR A 58 5.12 -27.19 21.81
C TYR A 58 4.46 -26.33 20.72
N VAL A 59 3.76 -25.25 21.09
CA VAL A 59 3.16 -24.31 20.13
C VAL A 59 4.23 -23.47 19.46
N LYS A 60 5.27 -23.08 20.21
CA LYS A 60 6.43 -22.36 19.64
C LYS A 60 7.18 -23.23 18.64
N HIS A 61 7.40 -24.50 18.95
CA HIS A 61 8.02 -25.44 17.99
C HIS A 61 7.18 -25.61 16.72
N GLU A 62 5.86 -25.77 16.84
CA GLU A 62 5.00 -25.87 15.66
C GLU A 62 5.01 -24.59 14.82
N PHE A 63 5.05 -23.43 15.49
CA PHE A 63 5.22 -22.13 14.84
C PHE A 63 6.54 -22.07 14.06
N ASP A 64 7.66 -22.43 14.68
CA ASP A 64 8.98 -22.43 14.07
C ASP A 64 9.07 -23.39 12.88
N ASP A 65 8.44 -24.56 12.97
CA ASP A 65 8.38 -25.54 11.88
C ASP A 65 7.55 -25.05 10.69
N ARG A 66 6.43 -24.33 10.95
CA ARG A 66 5.66 -23.66 9.90
C ARG A 66 6.45 -22.52 9.26
N LEU A 67 7.11 -21.71 10.08
CA LEU A 67 7.92 -20.59 9.61
C LEU A 67 9.06 -21.08 8.72
N LYS A 68 9.82 -22.09 9.14
CA LYS A 68 10.92 -22.68 8.33
C LYS A 68 10.43 -23.23 7.00
N ARG A 69 9.26 -23.89 6.97
CA ARG A 69 8.66 -24.36 5.72
C ARG A 69 8.34 -23.21 4.76
N ILE A 70 7.79 -22.12 5.27
CA ILE A 70 7.51 -20.92 4.46
C ILE A 70 8.81 -20.29 3.97
N GLN A 71 9.82 -20.15 4.84
CA GLN A 71 11.13 -19.60 4.46
C GLN A 71 11.79 -20.45 3.37
N LEU A 72 11.72 -21.78 3.46
CA LEU A 72 12.24 -22.69 2.44
C LEU A 72 11.52 -22.49 1.09
N GLN A 73 10.19 -22.42 1.10
CA GLN A 73 9.41 -22.17 -0.11
C GLN A 73 9.71 -20.82 -0.76
N LEU A 74 10.00 -19.79 0.04
CA LEU A 74 10.40 -18.48 -0.46
C LEU A 74 11.84 -18.50 -0.99
N ALA A 75 12.74 -19.22 -0.33
CA ALA A 75 14.11 -19.42 -0.78
C ALA A 75 14.17 -20.18 -2.13
N GLU A 76 13.31 -21.19 -2.34
CA GLU A 76 13.15 -21.87 -3.63
C GLU A 76 12.73 -20.92 -4.77
N ARG A 77 12.09 -19.79 -4.44
CA ARG A 77 11.74 -18.72 -5.39
C ARG A 77 12.80 -17.63 -5.49
N GLY A 78 13.96 -17.80 -4.84
CA GLY A 78 15.07 -16.86 -4.83
C GLY A 78 14.89 -15.69 -3.86
N LEU A 79 13.99 -15.78 -2.89
CA LEU A 79 13.76 -14.75 -1.88
C LEU A 79 14.35 -15.18 -0.54
N ASN A 80 15.41 -14.49 -0.11
CA ASN A 80 15.92 -14.63 1.25
C ASN A 80 14.98 -13.93 2.22
N THR A 81 14.60 -14.63 3.29
CA THR A 81 13.61 -14.12 4.25
C THR A 81 14.05 -14.36 5.67
N ALA A 82 13.79 -13.37 6.53
CA ALA A 82 14.05 -13.44 7.96
C ALA A 82 12.88 -12.84 8.72
N VAL A 83 12.66 -13.26 9.96
CA VAL A 83 11.64 -12.64 10.80
C VAL A 83 12.06 -11.22 11.13
N TYR A 84 11.10 -10.28 11.21
CA TYR A 84 11.42 -8.86 11.32
C TYR A 84 12.30 -8.48 12.53
N TRP A 85 12.27 -9.27 13.62
CA TRP A 85 13.09 -9.04 14.82
C TRP A 85 14.49 -9.67 14.74
N GLU A 86 14.74 -10.56 13.78
CA GLU A 86 16.04 -11.21 13.50
C GLU A 86 16.74 -10.61 12.27
N ASN A 87 16.00 -9.86 11.44
CA ASN A 87 16.54 -9.30 10.21
C ASN A 87 17.45 -8.09 10.48
N HIS A 88 18.75 -8.26 10.17
CA HIS A 88 19.75 -7.20 10.27
C HIS A 88 19.90 -6.37 8.98
N ASP A 89 19.70 -6.96 7.80
CA ASP A 89 19.82 -6.28 6.49
C ASP A 89 18.51 -6.34 5.70
N VAL A 90 17.63 -5.38 6.01
CA VAL A 90 16.32 -5.22 5.37
C VAL A 90 16.36 -4.87 3.88
N ARG A 91 17.55 -4.61 3.30
CA ARG A 91 17.71 -4.36 1.85
C ARG A 91 17.95 -5.65 1.08
N ARG A 92 18.58 -6.64 1.71
CA ARG A 92 18.88 -7.94 1.10
C ARG A 92 17.79 -8.96 1.40
N ASP A 93 17.32 -8.97 2.64
CA ASP A 93 16.41 -10.00 3.14
C ASP A 93 15.01 -9.43 3.37
N VAL A 94 14.00 -10.15 2.90
CA VAL A 94 12.59 -9.79 3.07
C VAL A 94 12.16 -10.08 4.51
N SER A 95 11.54 -9.09 5.15
CA SER A 95 11.05 -9.21 6.52
C SER A 95 9.69 -9.90 6.57
N ILE A 96 9.60 -10.98 7.35
CA ILE A 96 8.35 -11.67 7.66
C ILE A 96 7.79 -11.13 8.98
N VAL A 97 6.51 -10.74 8.97
CA VAL A 97 5.76 -10.36 10.17
C VAL A 97 4.64 -11.37 10.42
N PRO A 98 4.67 -12.09 11.56
CA PRO A 98 3.54 -12.90 11.98
C PRO A 98 2.38 -11.98 12.32
N THR A 99 1.25 -12.15 11.65
CA THR A 99 0.02 -11.40 11.98
C THR A 99 -1.20 -12.31 12.01
N SER A 100 -2.20 -11.96 12.81
CA SER A 100 -3.53 -12.58 12.75
C SER A 100 -4.56 -11.52 12.41
N ALA A 101 -5.27 -11.69 11.28
CA ALA A 101 -6.34 -10.77 10.89
C ALA A 101 -7.56 -10.84 11.80
N VAL A 102 -7.78 -11.98 12.48
CA VAL A 102 -8.95 -12.19 13.35
C VAL A 102 -8.75 -11.58 14.73
N THR A 103 -7.58 -11.80 15.33
CA THR A 103 -7.28 -11.35 16.71
C THR A 103 -6.55 -10.01 16.75
N GLY A 104 -6.04 -9.53 15.61
CA GLY A 104 -5.23 -8.31 15.53
C GLY A 104 -3.80 -8.47 16.06
N GLU A 105 -3.37 -9.69 16.38
CA GLU A 105 -2.00 -9.96 16.82
C GLU A 105 -1.00 -9.62 15.71
N GLY A 106 0.08 -8.94 16.06
CA GLY A 106 1.14 -8.55 15.11
C GLY A 106 0.81 -7.38 14.18
N VAL A 107 -0.43 -6.89 14.15
CA VAL A 107 -0.78 -5.62 13.47
C VAL A 107 0.09 -4.44 13.96
N PRO A 108 0.33 -4.23 15.28
CA PRO A 108 1.22 -3.16 15.72
C PRO A 108 2.66 -3.32 15.19
N ASP A 109 3.15 -4.56 15.08
CA ASP A 109 4.50 -4.84 14.56
C ASP A 109 4.60 -4.58 13.07
N LEU A 110 3.55 -4.94 12.32
CA LEU A 110 3.45 -4.66 10.89
C LEU A 110 3.46 -3.15 10.64
N LEU A 111 2.67 -2.39 11.38
CA LEU A 111 2.64 -0.93 11.29
C LEU A 111 4.00 -0.32 11.66
N TYR A 112 4.61 -0.80 12.75
CA TYR A 112 5.95 -0.37 13.16
C TYR A 112 6.99 -0.59 12.05
N LEU A 113 7.00 -1.78 11.45
CA LEU A 113 7.96 -2.11 10.40
C LEU A 113 7.75 -1.25 9.15
N ILE A 114 6.51 -1.02 8.72
CA ILE A 114 6.20 -0.14 7.58
C ILE A 114 6.70 1.28 7.85
N VAL A 115 6.42 1.83 9.03
CA VAL A 115 6.88 3.17 9.42
C VAL A 115 8.41 3.23 9.46
N LYS A 116 9.07 2.23 10.04
CA LYS A 116 10.53 2.15 10.10
C LYS A 116 11.16 2.10 8.71
N LEU A 117 10.64 1.27 7.81
CA LEU A 117 11.19 1.11 6.46
C LEU A 117 10.93 2.34 5.59
N THR A 118 9.75 2.96 5.70
CA THR A 118 9.43 4.20 4.98
C THR A 118 10.31 5.35 5.42
N GLN A 119 10.57 5.50 6.72
CA GLN A 119 11.47 6.54 7.24
C GLN A 119 12.94 6.30 6.89
N THR A 120 13.43 5.06 6.97
CA THR A 120 14.86 4.75 6.76
C THR A 120 15.26 4.66 5.29
N LEU A 121 14.41 4.07 4.45
CA LEU A 121 14.75 3.78 3.04
C LEU A 121 14.03 4.71 2.06
N MET A 122 12.85 5.20 2.40
CA MET A 122 11.99 5.96 1.48
C MET A 122 11.85 7.44 1.83
N ALA A 123 12.55 7.95 2.85
CA ALA A 123 12.48 9.38 3.23
C ALA A 123 12.71 10.31 2.03
N LYS A 124 13.74 10.04 1.21
CA LYS A 124 14.04 10.84 0.02
C LYS A 124 12.95 10.77 -1.06
N LYS A 125 12.24 9.63 -1.17
CA LYS A 125 11.17 9.42 -2.15
C LYS A 125 9.83 10.02 -1.71
N ILE A 126 9.59 10.13 -0.41
CA ILE A 126 8.36 10.67 0.18
C ILE A 126 8.47 12.19 0.42
N THR A 127 9.69 12.73 0.49
CA THR A 127 9.92 14.16 0.67
C THR A 127 9.34 14.94 -0.51
N LYS A 128 8.47 15.90 -0.20
CA LYS A 128 7.81 16.75 -1.19
C LYS A 128 8.84 17.50 -2.01
N GLN A 129 8.78 17.33 -3.33
CA GLN A 129 9.53 18.13 -4.27
C GLN A 129 8.59 19.23 -4.79
N PRO A 130 8.78 20.51 -4.40
CA PRO A 130 7.82 21.57 -4.73
C PRO A 130 7.73 21.84 -6.24
N ASP A 131 8.83 21.61 -6.97
CA ASP A 131 8.94 21.94 -8.40
C ASP A 131 8.48 20.81 -9.32
N LEU A 132 8.15 19.63 -8.78
CA LEU A 132 7.73 18.46 -9.56
C LEU A 132 6.25 18.17 -9.34
N PHE A 133 5.47 18.21 -10.41
CA PHE A 133 4.12 17.65 -10.42
C PHE A 133 4.18 16.19 -10.92
N GLN A 134 3.79 15.25 -10.07
CA GLN A 134 3.73 13.84 -10.43
C GLN A 134 2.39 13.26 -9.98
N CYS A 135 1.58 12.91 -10.96
CA CYS A 135 0.25 12.34 -10.78
C CYS A 135 0.10 11.14 -11.72
N THR A 136 -0.45 10.03 -11.23
CA THR A 136 -0.62 8.80 -12.00
C THR A 136 -2.08 8.37 -11.98
N VAL A 137 -2.63 8.08 -13.16
CA VAL A 137 -3.98 7.55 -13.31
C VAL A 137 -4.00 6.07 -12.92
N LEU A 138 -4.91 5.71 -12.02
CA LEU A 138 -5.16 4.33 -11.60
C LEU A 138 -6.21 3.66 -12.48
N GLU A 139 -7.40 4.24 -12.52
CA GLU A 139 -8.53 3.65 -13.21
C GLU A 139 -9.55 4.72 -13.59
N VAL A 140 -10.42 4.41 -14.54
CA VAL A 140 -11.50 5.29 -15.00
C VAL A 140 -12.82 4.62 -14.66
N LYS A 141 -13.71 5.33 -13.98
CA LYS A 141 -15.00 4.82 -13.50
C LYS A 141 -16.13 5.75 -13.86
N ASN A 142 -17.29 5.18 -14.16
CA ASN A 142 -18.52 5.95 -14.29
C ASN A 142 -19.28 5.94 -12.96
N ILE A 143 -19.55 7.12 -12.39
CA ILE A 143 -20.26 7.29 -11.13
C ILE A 143 -21.58 8.02 -11.41
N GLU A 144 -22.68 7.46 -10.90
CA GLU A 144 -24.01 8.07 -11.01
C GLU A 144 -23.99 9.49 -10.41
N GLY A 145 -24.45 10.48 -11.20
CA GLY A 145 -24.48 11.89 -10.81
C GLY A 145 -23.20 12.69 -11.11
N LEU A 146 -22.04 12.05 -11.26
CA LEU A 146 -20.76 12.70 -11.57
C LEU A 146 -20.25 12.38 -12.99
N GLY A 147 -20.82 11.38 -13.65
CA GLY A 147 -20.38 10.94 -14.97
C GLY A 147 -19.06 10.18 -14.91
N THR A 148 -18.22 10.35 -15.93
CA THR A 148 -16.93 9.65 -16.01
C THR A 148 -15.90 10.35 -15.13
N THR A 149 -15.38 9.59 -14.17
CA THR A 149 -14.40 10.01 -13.18
C THR A 149 -13.09 9.25 -13.39
N ILE A 150 -11.97 9.90 -13.06
CA ILE A 150 -10.63 9.34 -13.21
C ILE A 150 -9.97 9.30 -11.84
N ASP A 151 -9.49 8.14 -11.47
CA ASP A 151 -8.89 7.92 -10.17
C ASP A 151 -7.40 8.13 -10.28
N VAL A 152 -6.84 9.01 -9.45
CA VAL A 152 -5.43 9.36 -9.55
C VAL A 152 -4.70 9.21 -8.22
N ILE A 153 -3.42 8.93 -8.29
CA ILE A 153 -2.49 9.05 -7.16
C ILE A 153 -1.63 10.28 -7.41
N LEU A 154 -1.79 11.29 -6.56
CA LEU A 154 -0.89 12.44 -6.51
C LEU A 154 0.32 12.07 -5.65
N VAL A 155 1.49 11.98 -6.28
CA VAL A 155 2.77 11.68 -5.62
C VAL A 155 3.47 12.97 -5.19
N ASN A 156 3.57 13.95 -6.09
CA ASN A 156 4.19 15.26 -5.84
C ASN A 156 3.38 16.37 -6.52
N GLY A 157 3.46 17.58 -5.94
CA GLY A 157 2.78 18.76 -6.46
C GLY A 157 1.50 19.12 -5.69
N GLN A 158 0.70 20.00 -6.31
CA GLN A 158 -0.61 20.44 -5.83
C GLN A 158 -1.54 20.46 -7.03
N ILE A 159 -2.82 20.20 -6.80
CA ILE A 159 -3.86 20.21 -7.81
C ILE A 159 -5.03 21.01 -7.25
N LYS A 160 -5.57 21.91 -8.05
CA LYS A 160 -6.72 22.75 -7.70
C LYS A 160 -7.87 22.43 -8.62
N ASP A 161 -9.09 22.65 -8.14
CA ASP A 161 -10.31 22.51 -8.92
C ASP A 161 -10.35 23.38 -10.20
N THR A 162 -9.53 24.43 -10.30
CA THR A 162 -9.43 25.31 -11.47
C THR A 162 -8.33 24.93 -12.46
N ASP A 163 -7.51 23.92 -12.17
CA ASP A 163 -6.38 23.57 -13.04
C ASP A 163 -6.85 22.88 -14.33
N GLN A 164 -6.15 23.19 -15.43
CA GLN A 164 -6.25 22.46 -16.69
C GLN A 164 -5.25 21.31 -16.71
N ILE A 165 -5.71 20.17 -17.19
CA ILE A 165 -4.93 18.93 -17.20
C ILE A 165 -5.05 18.27 -18.58
N CYS A 166 -4.04 17.46 -18.91
CA CYS A 166 -4.00 16.69 -20.13
C CYS A 166 -3.97 15.19 -19.79
N VAL A 167 -4.95 14.42 -20.25
CA VAL A 167 -5.00 12.96 -20.08
C VAL A 167 -4.89 12.27 -21.42
N CYS A 168 -4.05 11.24 -21.51
CA CYS A 168 -3.93 10.39 -22.69
C CYS A 168 -5.04 9.34 -22.74
N THR A 169 -5.85 9.34 -23.81
CA THR A 169 -6.84 8.29 -24.10
C THR A 169 -6.49 7.56 -25.39
N LEU A 170 -7.19 6.46 -25.70
CA LEU A 170 -7.00 5.70 -26.94
C LEU A 170 -7.27 6.55 -28.20
N GLY A 171 -8.13 7.57 -28.12
CA GLY A 171 -8.42 8.48 -29.23
C GLY A 171 -7.38 9.59 -29.42
N GLY A 172 -6.31 9.57 -28.63
CA GLY A 172 -5.41 10.69 -28.40
C GLY A 172 -5.64 11.29 -27.02
N PRO A 173 -4.75 12.14 -26.51
CA PRO A 173 -5.02 12.83 -25.28
C PRO A 173 -6.05 13.91 -25.48
N VAL A 174 -6.28 14.56 -24.37
CA VAL A 174 -7.43 15.35 -24.14
C VAL A 174 -7.10 16.37 -23.06
N ILE A 175 -7.37 17.63 -23.34
CA ILE A 175 -7.16 18.72 -22.39
C ILE A 175 -8.52 19.11 -21.81
N THR A 176 -8.68 19.03 -20.49
CA THR A 176 -9.89 19.48 -19.80
C THR A 176 -9.57 20.24 -18.52
N THR A 177 -10.56 20.99 -18.03
CA THR A 177 -10.54 21.62 -16.71
C THR A 177 -11.08 20.66 -15.67
N ILE A 178 -10.44 20.63 -14.50
CA ILE A 178 -10.98 19.93 -13.34
C ILE A 178 -12.34 20.56 -12.97
N ARG A 179 -13.30 19.72 -12.55
CA ARG A 179 -14.62 20.19 -12.08
C ARG A 179 -14.75 20.12 -10.57
N ALA A 180 -14.23 19.05 -9.97
CA ALA A 180 -14.23 18.84 -8.53
C ALA A 180 -13.15 17.83 -8.16
N LEU A 181 -12.53 18.00 -7.00
CA LEU A 181 -11.62 17.05 -6.39
C LEU A 181 -12.33 16.32 -5.26
N LEU A 182 -12.38 14.98 -5.34
CA LEU A 182 -13.14 14.16 -4.40
C LEU A 182 -12.23 13.18 -3.67
N THR A 183 -12.47 13.01 -2.37
CA THR A 183 -11.88 11.91 -1.57
C THR A 183 -13.00 11.11 -0.91
N PRO A 184 -12.84 9.77 -0.78
CA PRO A 184 -13.76 8.99 0.03
C PRO A 184 -13.69 9.47 1.50
N PRO A 185 -14.77 9.30 2.27
CA PRO A 185 -14.78 9.62 3.68
C PRO A 185 -13.72 8.79 4.44
N PRO A 186 -13.16 9.33 5.52
CA PRO A 186 -12.10 8.66 6.27
C PRO A 186 -12.58 7.30 6.78
N ALA A 187 -11.69 6.31 6.74
CA ALA A 187 -11.91 4.94 7.22
C ALA A 187 -13.07 4.17 6.58
N LYS A 188 -13.57 4.58 5.40
CA LYS A 188 -14.50 3.77 4.60
C LYS A 188 -13.82 3.18 3.37
N GLU A 189 -14.13 1.92 3.12
CA GLU A 189 -13.75 1.23 1.91
C GLU A 189 -14.42 1.87 0.70
N ILE A 190 -13.65 2.11 -0.36
CA ILE A 190 -14.11 2.85 -1.56
C ILE A 190 -15.23 2.15 -2.32
N ARG A 191 -15.43 0.85 -2.07
CA ARG A 191 -16.49 0.05 -2.66
C ARG A 191 -17.85 0.28 -1.99
N VAL A 192 -17.88 0.89 -0.82
CA VAL A 192 -19.11 1.21 -0.10
C VAL A 192 -19.62 2.54 -0.62
N LYS A 193 -20.85 2.58 -1.14
CA LYS A 193 -21.49 3.83 -1.56
C LYS A 193 -21.56 4.78 -0.37
N SER A 194 -20.83 5.88 -0.44
CA SER A 194 -20.80 6.91 0.59
C SER A 194 -20.63 8.28 -0.05
N GLU A 195 -21.11 9.32 0.64
CA GLU A 195 -20.96 10.70 0.21
C GLU A 195 -19.49 11.10 0.16
N TYR A 196 -19.07 11.72 -0.95
CA TYR A 196 -17.70 12.16 -1.16
C TYR A 196 -17.44 13.50 -0.46
N VAL A 197 -16.20 13.67 0.01
CA VAL A 197 -15.74 14.96 0.54
C VAL A 197 -15.16 15.78 -0.60
N HIS A 198 -15.69 16.98 -0.79
CA HIS A 198 -15.22 17.94 -1.79
C HIS A 198 -14.01 18.74 -1.27
N HIS A 199 -12.99 18.87 -2.12
CA HIS A 199 -11.80 19.68 -1.88
C HIS A 199 -11.68 20.79 -2.91
N LYS A 200 -10.97 21.85 -2.53
CA LYS A 200 -10.59 22.98 -3.38
C LYS A 200 -9.10 22.92 -3.67
#